data_AF-A0A2C9LBT4-F1
#
_entry.id   AF-A0A2C9LBT4-F1
#
_cell.length_a   1.000
_cell.length_b   1.000
_cell.length_c   1.000
_cell.angle_alpha   90.00
_cell.angle_beta   90.00
_cell.angle_gamma   90.00
#
_symmetry.space_group_name_H-M   'P 1'
#
loop_
_entity.id
_entity.type
_entity.pdbx_description
1 polymer ?
#
loop_
_entity_poly.entity_id
_entity_poly.type
_entity_poly.pdbx_seq_one_letter_code
_entity_poly.pdbx_strand_id
1 'polypeptide(L)'
;MCDVESLVKASHEAKLKAYCPYSKFQVGAAVLTEDGKVFTGNIKHNYNMPDTYIPPCGACRQFLLEFGKDYDVYMTKPDHTFIKSSPGELMPHGFTPLDLISFEKPGN
;
A
#
# COMPACT_ATOMS: atom_id res chain seq x y z
N MET A 1 0.41 11.50 -18.66
CA MET A 1 0.08 10.16 -18.13
C MET A 1 1.21 9.75 -17.21
N CYS A 2 0.91 9.50 -15.93
CA CYS A 2 1.86 8.95 -14.97
C CYS A 2 2.08 7.48 -15.32
N ASP A 3 3.33 7.08 -15.57
CA ASP A 3 3.68 5.70 -15.89
C ASP A 3 3.93 4.89 -14.61
N VAL A 4 3.67 3.57 -14.62
CA VAL A 4 3.89 2.70 -13.44
C VAL A 4 5.35 2.77 -12.99
N GLU A 5 6.30 2.86 -13.92
CA GLU A 5 7.72 2.99 -13.60
C GLU A 5 8.01 4.26 -12.78
N SER A 6 7.33 5.37 -13.11
CA SER A 6 7.46 6.63 -12.37
C SER A 6 6.91 6.52 -10.94
N LEU A 7 5.85 5.74 -10.74
CA LEU A 7 5.27 5.47 -9.42
C LEU A 7 6.19 4.58 -8.57
N VAL A 8 6.76 3.53 -9.19
CA VAL A 8 7.78 2.66 -8.57
C VAL A 8 8.99 3.48 -8.14
N LYS A 9 9.49 4.35 -9.03
CA LYS A 9 10.60 5.24 -8.72
C LYS A 9 10.27 6.18 -7.55
N ALA A 10 9.09 6.80 -7.55
CA ALA A 10 8.65 7.67 -6.46
C ALA A 10 8.59 6.94 -5.11
N SER A 11 8.14 5.69 -5.09
CA SER A 11 8.14 4.85 -3.88
C SER A 11 9.56 4.58 -3.37
N HIS A 12 10.49 4.26 -4.27
CA HIS A 12 11.90 4.04 -3.91
C HIS A 12 12.59 5.32 -3.40
N GLU A 13 12.27 6.48 -3.96
CA GLU A 13 12.78 7.77 -3.48
C GLU A 13 12.21 8.13 -2.10
N ALA A 14 10.92 7.82 -1.85
CA ALA A 14 10.28 8.06 -0.56
C ALA A 14 10.94 7.27 0.57
N LYS A 15 11.41 6.06 0.27
CA LYS A 15 12.17 5.19 1.18
C LYS A 15 13.39 5.90 1.78
N LEU A 16 14.12 6.67 0.97
CA LEU A 16 15.35 7.34 1.40
C LEU A 16 15.10 8.38 2.50
N LYS A 17 13.88 8.91 2.57
CA LYS A 17 13.45 9.89 3.59
C LYS A 17 13.04 9.23 4.91
N ALA A 18 13.03 7.90 5.00
CA ALA A 18 12.54 7.18 6.16
C ALA A 18 13.55 7.25 7.32
N TYR A 19 13.11 7.80 8.46
CA TYR A 19 13.90 7.86 9.69
C TYR A 19 13.69 6.60 10.54
N CYS A 20 14.57 5.60 10.43
CA CYS A 20 14.44 4.30 11.12
C CYS A 20 15.69 3.92 11.96
N PRO A 21 15.93 4.57 13.12
CA PRO A 21 17.14 4.32 13.91
C PRO A 21 17.18 2.93 14.56
N TYR A 22 16.02 2.32 14.81
CA TYR A 22 15.91 1.02 15.47
C TYR A 22 15.93 -0.14 14.49
N SER A 23 14.97 -0.18 13.55
CA SER A 23 14.83 -1.29 12.61
C SER A 23 15.88 -1.26 11.49
N LYS A 24 16.46 -0.08 11.22
CA LYS A 24 17.35 0.20 10.08
C LYS A 24 16.75 -0.19 8.73
N PHE A 25 15.44 -0.40 8.67
CA PHE A 25 14.74 -0.86 7.49
C PHE A 25 13.72 0.20 7.04
N GLN A 26 14.00 0.72 5.86
CA GLN A 26 13.26 1.80 5.24
C GLN A 26 12.25 1.20 4.26
N VAL A 27 10.99 1.61 4.36
CA VAL A 27 9.96 1.29 3.37
C VAL A 27 9.40 2.59 2.84
N GLY A 28 9.28 2.69 1.52
CA GLY A 28 8.57 3.75 0.83
C GLY A 28 7.28 3.22 0.24
N ALA A 29 6.31 4.11 0.07
CA ALA A 29 5.07 3.87 -0.64
C ALA A 29 4.75 5.08 -1.52
N ALA A 30 4.09 4.86 -2.64
CA ALA A 30 3.57 5.92 -3.48
C ALA A 30 2.16 5.54 -3.95
N VAL A 31 1.27 6.54 -4.00
CA VAL A 31 -0.13 6.40 -4.39
C VAL A 31 -0.40 7.40 -5.51
N LEU A 32 -0.97 6.92 -6.61
CA LEU A 32 -1.47 7.74 -7.72
C LEU A 32 -2.98 7.90 -7.55
N THR A 33 -3.46 9.14 -7.51
CA THR A 33 -4.91 9.43 -7.48
C THR A 33 -5.48 9.55 -8.89
N GLU A 34 -6.81 9.48 -9.00
CA GLU A 34 -7.55 9.65 -10.26
C GLU A 34 -7.27 11.02 -10.91
N ASP A 35 -7.04 12.06 -10.11
CA ASP A 35 -6.64 13.40 -10.56
C ASP A 35 -5.20 13.44 -11.14
N GLY A 36 -4.49 12.32 -11.18
CA GLY A 36 -3.11 12.22 -11.66
C GLY A 36 -2.06 12.71 -10.66
N LYS A 37 -2.44 12.95 -9.40
CA LYS A 37 -1.53 13.42 -8.35
C LYS A 37 -0.85 12.24 -7.67
N VAL A 38 0.45 12.34 -7.43
CA VAL A 38 1.23 11.33 -6.71
C VAL A 38 1.48 11.78 -5.28
N PHE A 39 1.14 10.92 -4.33
CA PHE A 39 1.46 11.09 -2.92
C PHE A 39 2.46 10.03 -2.49
N THR A 40 3.53 10.44 -1.81
CA THR A 40 4.55 9.52 -1.31
C THR A 40 4.52 9.46 0.21
N GLY A 41 4.64 8.25 0.76
CA GLY A 41 4.77 8.00 2.18
C GLY A 41 5.99 7.14 2.47
N ASN A 42 6.41 7.14 3.74
CA ASN A 42 7.44 6.23 4.21
C ASN A 42 7.09 5.71 5.60
N ILE A 43 7.50 4.48 5.89
CA ILE A 43 7.23 3.85 7.18
C ILE A 43 8.48 3.18 7.72
N LYS A 44 8.52 3.05 9.04
CA LYS A 44 9.46 2.17 9.73
C LYS A 44 8.84 0.78 9.72
N HIS A 45 9.52 -0.18 9.12
CA HIS A 45 9.12 -1.58 9.20
C HIS A 45 10.25 -2.42 9.79
N ASN A 46 9.94 -3.62 10.30
CA ASN A 46 10.87 -4.50 11.04
C ASN A 46 11.35 -5.72 10.24
N TYR A 47 11.09 -5.78 8.93
CA TYR A 47 11.37 -6.98 8.15
C TYR A 47 12.23 -6.67 6.93
N ASN A 48 13.53 -6.98 7.02
CA ASN A 48 14.46 -6.89 5.90
C ASN A 48 14.63 -8.28 5.27
N MET A 49 13.97 -8.49 4.14
CA MET A 49 14.23 -9.65 3.30
C MET A 49 14.91 -9.12 2.04
N PRO A 50 16.25 -9.29 1.89
CA PRO A 50 16.89 -9.00 0.61
C PRO A 50 16.25 -9.92 -0.45
N ASP A 51 15.93 -9.35 -1.61
CA ASP A 51 15.45 -10.07 -2.80
C ASP A 51 14.00 -10.61 -2.80
N THR A 52 13.12 -10.09 -1.94
CA THR A 52 11.67 -10.40 -2.01
C THR A 52 10.81 -9.19 -2.28
N TYR A 53 9.60 -9.43 -2.80
CA TYR A 53 8.57 -8.40 -2.95
C TYR A 53 8.13 -7.92 -1.57
N ILE A 54 7.90 -6.62 -1.41
CA ILE A 54 7.48 -6.04 -0.13
C ILE A 54 5.95 -5.95 -0.11
N PRO A 55 5.23 -6.93 0.51
CA PRO A 55 3.79 -6.83 0.64
C PRO A 55 3.39 -5.81 1.71
N PRO A 56 2.21 -5.16 1.56
CA PRO A 56 1.66 -4.33 2.63
C PRO A 56 1.33 -5.19 3.86
N CYS A 57 1.57 -4.65 5.06
CA CYS A 57 1.18 -5.31 6.31
C CYS A 57 -0.36 -5.34 6.47
N GLY A 58 -0.87 -6.15 7.40
CA GLY A 58 -2.31 -6.29 7.61
C GLY A 58 -3.05 -4.96 7.87
N ALA A 59 -2.45 -4.06 8.65
CA ALA A 59 -3.03 -2.74 8.90
C ALA A 59 -3.12 -1.88 7.64
N CYS A 60 -2.08 -1.90 6.79
CA CYS A 60 -2.11 -1.21 5.51
C CYS A 60 -3.17 -1.82 4.58
N ARG A 61 -3.27 -3.15 4.49
CA ARG A 61 -4.31 -3.82 3.69
C ARG A 61 -5.71 -3.41 4.13
N GLN A 62 -5.94 -3.33 5.45
CA GLN A 62 -7.22 -2.92 5.99
C GLN A 62 -7.54 -1.46 5.68
N PHE A 63 -6.56 -0.56 5.78
CA PHE A 63 -6.72 0.83 5.36
C PHE A 63 -7.01 0.96 3.87
N LEU A 64 -6.34 0.17 3.03
CA LEU A 64 -6.57 0.13 1.59
C LEU A 64 -8.01 -0.28 1.26
N LEU A 65 -8.56 -1.28 1.96
CA LEU A 65 -9.95 -1.72 1.77
C LEU A 65 -11.01 -0.65 2.05
N GLU A 66 -10.70 0.36 2.86
CA GLU A 66 -11.60 1.50 3.12
C GLU A 66 -11.94 2.26 1.83
N PHE A 67 -10.98 2.33 0.90
CA PHE A 67 -11.10 3.08 -0.35
C PHE A 67 -11.57 2.21 -1.52
N GLY A 68 -11.79 0.91 -1.30
CA GLY A 68 -12.27 -0.03 -2.31
C GLY A 68 -11.43 -1.30 -2.42
N LYS A 69 -11.94 -2.25 -3.21
CA LYS A 69 -11.30 -3.55 -3.45
C LYS A 69 -10.60 -3.65 -4.79
N ASP A 70 -10.94 -2.77 -5.73
CA ASP A 70 -10.65 -2.91 -7.15
C ASP A 70 -9.76 -1.78 -7.66
N TYR A 71 -8.50 -1.81 -7.21
CA TYR A 71 -7.43 -0.96 -7.72
C TYR A 71 -6.08 -1.66 -7.57
N ASP A 72 -5.09 -1.17 -8.32
CA ASP A 72 -3.81 -1.84 -8.44
C ASP A 72 -2.90 -1.54 -7.23
N VAL A 73 -2.38 -2.60 -6.62
CA VAL A 73 -1.32 -2.55 -5.63
C VAL A 73 -0.06 -3.18 -6.23
N TYR A 74 0.97 -2.36 -6.40
CA TYR A 74 2.27 -2.78 -6.91
C TYR A 74 3.22 -3.06 -5.75
N MET A 75 3.63 -4.30 -5.59
CA MET A 75 4.65 -4.69 -4.60
C MET A 75 5.99 -4.79 -5.32
N THR A 76 6.95 -3.96 -4.92
CA THR A 76 8.24 -3.84 -5.61
C THR A 76 9.34 -4.60 -4.88
N LYS A 77 10.37 -4.95 -5.63
CA LYS A 77 11.66 -5.45 -5.15
C LYS A 77 12.74 -4.37 -5.27
N PRO A 78 13.89 -4.54 -4.61
CA PRO A 78 15.03 -3.61 -4.75
C PRO A 78 15.56 -3.47 -6.19
N ASP A 79 15.35 -4.47 -7.04
CA ASP A 79 15.71 -4.48 -8.47
C ASP A 79 14.70 -3.73 -9.37
N HIS A 80 13.70 -3.06 -8.79
CA HIS A 80 12.60 -2.38 -9.46
C HIS A 80 11.61 -3.29 -10.19
N THR A 81 11.75 -4.61 -10.11
CA THR A 81 10.69 -5.53 -10.54
C THR A 81 9.51 -5.44 -9.58
N PHE A 82 8.30 -5.71 -10.09
CA PHE A 82 7.09 -5.63 -9.30
C PHE A 82 6.09 -6.71 -9.67
N ILE A 83 5.27 -7.09 -8.69
CA ILE A 83 4.05 -7.86 -8.91
C ILE A 83 2.85 -6.97 -8.65
N LYS A 84 1.79 -7.20 -9.43
CA LYS A 84 0.51 -6.52 -9.31
C LYS A 84 -0.47 -7.43 -8.58
N SER A 85 -1.26 -6.83 -7.70
CA SER A 85 -2.43 -7.44 -7.06
C SER A 85 -3.46 -6.34 -6.76
N SER A 86 -4.53 -6.65 -6.03
CA SER A 86 -5.55 -5.70 -5.57
C SER A 86 -5.81 -5.84 -4.07
N PRO A 87 -6.40 -4.83 -3.39
CA PRO A 87 -6.79 -4.97 -1.99
C PRO A 87 -7.73 -6.15 -1.74
N GLY A 88 -8.64 -6.43 -2.68
CA GLY A 88 -9.54 -7.57 -2.61
C GLY A 88 -8.82 -8.92 -2.65
N GLU A 89 -7.81 -9.07 -3.51
CA GLU A 89 -6.98 -10.30 -3.55
C GLU A 89 -6.09 -10.43 -2.31
N LEU A 90 -5.54 -9.31 -1.85
CA LEU A 90 -4.66 -9.28 -0.68
C LEU A 90 -5.41 -9.55 0.64
N MET A 91 -6.74 -9.33 0.65
CA MET A 91 -7.60 -9.55 1.80
C MET A 91 -9.06 -9.88 1.38
N PRO A 92 -9.33 -11.11 0.91
CA PRO A 92 -10.61 -11.49 0.27
C PRO A 92 -11.87 -11.33 1.14
N HIS A 93 -11.74 -11.55 2.43
CA HIS A 93 -12.82 -11.45 3.42
C HIS A 93 -12.54 -10.34 4.43
N GLY A 94 -11.81 -9.30 4.01
CA GLY A 94 -11.53 -8.16 4.86
C GLY A 94 -12.78 -7.35 5.16
N PHE A 95 -12.81 -6.77 6.37
CA PHE A 95 -13.86 -5.88 6.82
C PHE A 95 -13.88 -4.62 5.96
N THR A 96 -15.05 -4.10 5.64
CA THR A 96 -15.25 -2.93 4.79
C THR A 96 -16.31 -2.00 5.36
N PRO A 97 -16.42 -0.75 4.86
CA PRO A 97 -17.51 0.14 5.26
C PRO A 97 -18.92 -0.44 5.09
N LEU A 98 -19.12 -1.35 4.11
CA LEU A 98 -20.41 -2.01 3.89
C LEU A 98 -20.85 -2.86 5.08
N ASP A 99 -19.90 -3.46 5.80
CA ASP A 99 -20.18 -4.26 6.99
C ASP A 99 -20.72 -3.38 8.11
N LEU A 100 -20.27 -2.12 8.25
CA LEU A 100 -20.80 -1.17 9.23
C LEU A 100 -22.26 -0.81 8.97
N ILE A 101 -22.64 -0.61 7.70
CA ILE A 101 -24.01 -0.25 7.30
C ILE A 101 -24.99 -1.38 7.67
N SER A 102 -24.54 -2.65 7.62
CA SER A 102 -25.36 -3.78 8.04
C SER A 102 -25.68 -3.83 9.55
N PHE A 103 -24.97 -3.04 10.37
CA PHE A 103 -25.22 -2.92 11.81
C PHE A 103 -26.09 -1.70 12.18
N GLU A 104 -26.29 -0.75 11.26
CA GLU A 104 -27.25 0.33 11.46
C GLU A 104 -28.68 -0.25 11.33
N LYS A 105 -29.25 -0.65 12.48
CA LYS A 105 -30.66 -1.06 12.56
C LYS A 105 -31.56 0.06 12.01
N PRO A 106 -32.59 -0.25 11.20
CA PRO A 106 -33.63 0.73 10.90
C PRO A 106 -34.42 1.02 12.19
N GLY A 107 -34.17 2.18 12.81
CA GLY A 107 -34.99 2.70 13.91
C GLY A 107 -34.23 3.07 15.19
N ASN A 108 -33.32 4.04 15.11
CA ASN A 108 -33.02 4.92 16.24
C ASN A 108 -33.12 6.38 15.77
#